data_AF-A0A2N5ZSJ0-F1
#
_entry.id   AF-A0A2N5ZSJ0-F1
#
_cell.length_a   1.000
_cell.length_b   1.000
_cell.length_c   1.000
_cell.angle_alpha   90.00
_cell.angle_beta   90.00
_cell.angle_gamma   90.00
#
_symmetry.space_group_name_H-M   'P 1'
#
loop_
_entity.id
_entity.type
_entity.pdbx_description
1 polymer ?
#
loop_
_entity_poly.entity_id
_entity_poly.type
_entity_poly.pdbx_seq_one_letter_code
_entity_poly.pdbx_strand_id
1 'polypeptide(L)' 'MNAPFNFSDIAQDTIDLNELALQLFQFQANENQVYKKFIEALNIDINEIKSITDIPFMPVEFFKSQRVTC' A
#
# COMPACT_ATOMS: atom_id res chain seq x y z
N MET A 1 -13.75 -2.69 7.32
CA MET A 1 -12.77 -1.70 6.80
C MET A 1 -13.18 -1.40 5.38
N ASN A 2 -13.39 -0.12 5.07
CA ASN A 2 -13.75 0.31 3.72
C ASN A 2 -12.45 0.67 3.00
N ALA A 3 -12.23 0.09 1.82
CA ALA A 3 -11.16 0.55 0.95
C ALA A 3 -11.38 2.05 0.64
N PRO A 4 -10.31 2.84 0.46
CA PRO A 4 -10.44 4.26 0.12
C PRO A 4 -10.98 4.51 -1.29
N PHE A 5 -11.46 3.48 -2.00
CA PHE A 5 -11.87 3.52 -3.39
C PHE A 5 -12.99 2.52 -3.69
N ASN A 6 -13.73 2.80 -4.76
CA ASN A 6 -14.76 1.91 -5.28
C ASN A 6 -14.23 1.14 -6.49
N PHE A 7 -14.40 -0.19 -6.50
CA PHE A 7 -13.98 -1.03 -7.63
C PHE A 7 -14.67 -0.66 -8.95
N SER A 8 -15.86 -0.05 -8.87
CA SER A 8 -16.61 0.42 -10.03
C SER A 8 -15.84 1.48 -10.83
N ASP A 9 -15.09 2.35 -10.12
CA ASP A 9 -14.36 3.46 -10.72
C ASP A 9 -13.13 2.96 -11.52
N ILE A 10 -12.49 1.89 -11.04
CA ILE A 10 -11.39 1.20 -11.75
C ILE A 10 -11.88 0.66 -13.11
N ALA A 11 -13.09 0.10 -13.15
CA ALA A 11 -13.62 -0.52 -14.37
C ALA A 11 -14.07 0.49 -15.43
N GLN A 12 -14.30 1.74 -15.04
CA GLN A 12 -14.77 2.82 -15.92
C GLN A 12 -13.66 3.79 -16.32
N ASP A 13 -12.41 3.52 -15.91
CA ASP A 13 -11.22 4.32 -16.20
C ASP A 13 -11.37 5.79 -15.77
N THR A 14 -12.17 6.03 -14.73
CA THR A 14 -12.48 7.37 -14.21
C THR A 14 -11.45 7.87 -13.20
N ILE A 15 -10.49 7.01 -12.83
CA ILE A 15 -9.47 7.26 -11.82
C ILE A 15 -8.08 6.94 -12.36
N ASP A 16 -7.10 7.75 -11.99
CA ASP A 16 -5.70 7.46 -12.28
C ASP A 16 -5.21 6.31 -11.38
N LEU A 17 -4.75 5.22 -11.99
CA LEU A 17 -4.26 4.05 -11.27
C LEU A 17 -3.01 4.33 -10.45
N ASN A 18 -2.18 5.29 -10.85
CA ASN A 18 -1.00 5.67 -10.08
C ASN A 18 -1.39 6.42 -8.81
N GLU A 19 -2.35 7.36 -8.91
CA GLU A 19 -2.88 8.05 -7.73
C GLU A 19 -3.57 7.06 -6.79
N LEU A 20 -4.37 6.15 -7.34
CA LEU A 20 -5.01 5.09 -6.57
C LEU A 20 -3.97 4.21 -5.87
N ALA A 21 -2.91 3.79 -6.56
CA ALA A 21 -1.86 2.96 -5.98
C ALA A 21 -1.13 3.67 -4.83
N LEU A 22 -0.87 4.98 -4.95
CA LEU A 22 -0.28 5.79 -3.88
C LEU A 22 -1.22 5.89 -2.67
N GLN A 23 -2.52 6.12 -2.90
CA GLN A 23 -3.52 6.14 -1.82
C GLN A 23 -3.64 4.79 -1.12
N LEU A 24 -3.65 3.69 -1.88
CA LEU A 24 -3.67 2.33 -1.34
C LEU A 24 -2.40 2.04 -0.54
N PHE A 25 -1.23 2.46 -1.03
CA PHE A 25 0.03 2.33 -0.31
C PHE A 25 -0.04 3.02 1.06
N GLN A 26 -0.49 4.28 1.10
CA GLN A 26 -0.62 5.04 2.34
C GLN A 26 -1.61 4.37 3.31
N PHE A 27 -2.73 3.88 2.81
CA PHE A 27 -3.70 3.13 3.60
C PHE A 27 -3.07 1.85 4.18
N GLN A 28 -2.40 1.05 3.36
CA GLN A 28 -1.75 -0.19 3.80
C GLN A 28 -0.62 0.08 4.79
N ALA A 29 0.18 1.13 4.59
CA ALA A 29 1.25 1.49 5.52
C ALA A 29 0.73 1.89 6.91
N ASN A 30 -0.53 2.35 7.00
CA ASN A 30 -1.16 2.69 8.27
C ASN A 30 -1.91 1.51 8.92
N GLU A 31 -2.71 0.78 8.14
CA GLU A 31 -3.64 -0.24 8.66
C GLU A 31 -3.02 -1.65 8.73
N ASN A 32 -2.12 -2.00 7.82
CA ASN A 32 -1.48 -3.31 7.83
C ASN A 32 -0.25 -3.29 8.73
N GLN A 33 -0.41 -3.80 9.96
CA GLN A 33 0.66 -3.79 10.98
C GLN A 33 1.96 -4.47 10.53
N VAL A 34 1.87 -5.53 9.70
CA VAL A 34 3.07 -6.24 9.21
C VAL A 34 3.81 -5.35 8.22
N TYR A 35 3.07 -4.74 7.29
CA TYR A 35 3.65 -3.84 6.30
C TYR A 35 4.18 -2.55 6.96
N LYS A 36 3.45 -1.98 7.91
CA LYS A 36 3.89 -0.83 8.72
C LYS A 36 5.25 -1.07 9.38
N LYS A 37 5.40 -2.20 10.08
CA LYS A 37 6.68 -2.57 10.71
C LYS A 37 7.81 -2.72 9.71
N PHE A 38 7.50 -3.22 8.50
CA PHE A 38 8.48 -3.32 7.42
C PHE A 38 8.93 -1.93 6.93
N ILE A 39 7.99 -1.00 6.70
CA ILE A 39 8.31 0.39 6.33
C ILE A 39 9.15 1.08 7.41
N GLU A 40 8.77 0.93 8.68
CA GLU A 40 9.51 1.49 9.83
C GLU A 40 10.94 0.93 9.90
N ALA A 41 11.12 -0.38 9.67
CA ALA A 41 12.44 -1.01 9.67
C ALA A 41 13.34 -0.51 8.53
N LEU A 42 12.76 -0.08 7.41
CA LEU A 42 13.47 0.54 6.30
C LEU A 42 13.80 2.03 6.54
N ASN A 43 13.26 2.65 7.60
CA ASN A 43 13.34 4.08 7.88
C ASN A 43 12.84 4.96 6.71
N ILE A 44 11.77 4.51 6.06
CA ILE A 44 11.14 5.25 4.96
C ILE A 44 10.00 6.12 5.52
N ASP A 45 9.99 7.40 5.15
CA ASP A 45 8.82 8.27 5.38
C ASP A 45 7.79 8.04 4.27
N ILE A 46 6.60 7.58 4.66
CA ILE A 46 5.48 7.33 3.75
C ILE A 46 5.07 8.57 2.94
N ASN A 47 5.33 9.78 3.45
CA ASN A 47 4.98 11.04 2.80
C ASN A 47 5.99 11.44 1.71
N GLU A 48 7.17 10.83 1.71
CA GLU A 48 8.20 11.08 0.70
C GLU A 48 7.97 10.26 -0.59
N ILE A 49 7.14 9.22 -0.53
CA ILE A 49 6.79 8.38 -1.69
C ILE A 49 5.80 9.13 -2.59
N LYS A 50 6.27 9.52 -3.78
CA LYS A 50 5.50 10.30 -4.77
C LYS A 50 5.26 9.56 -6.08
N SER A 51 5.95 8.44 -6.31
CA SER A 51 5.77 7.59 -7.49
C SER A 51 5.51 6.15 -7.07
N ILE A 52 4.75 5.43 -7.89
CA ILE A 52 4.50 4.00 -7.71
C ILE A 52 5.80 3.17 -7.69
N THR A 53 6.84 3.67 -8.36
CA THR A 53 8.15 3.02 -8.44
C THR A 53 8.92 3.08 -7.11
N ASP A 54 8.56 4.01 -6.24
CA ASP A 54 9.25 4.23 -4.97
C ASP A 54 8.65 3.36 -3.86
N ILE A 55 7.48 2.72 -4.11
CA ILE A 55 6.80 1.87 -3.14
C ILE A 55 7.67 0.64 -2.83
N PRO A 56 8.08 0.42 -1.57
CA PRO A 56 8.95 -0.68 -1.22
C PRO A 56 8.19 -2.02 -1.25
N PHE A 57 8.73 -2.98 -1.99
CA PHE A 57 8.12 -4.30 -2.10
C PHE A 57 8.39 -5.15 -0.86
N MET A 58 7.33 -5.64 -0.22
CA MET A 58 7.46 -6.56 0.90
C MET A 58 7.91 -7.95 0.43
N PRO A 59 8.99 -8.53 1.00
CA PRO A 59 9.46 -9.85 0.61
C PRO A 59 8.39 -10.94 0.81
N VAL A 60 8.30 -11.88 -0.13
CA VAL A 60 7.31 -12.97 -0.09
C VAL A 60 7.41 -13.84 1.19
N GLU A 61 8.57 -13.87 1.84
CA GLU A 61 8.82 -14.62 3.07
C GLU A 61 7.97 -14.14 4.25
N PHE A 62 7.60 -12.84 4.29
CA PHE A 62 6.71 -12.32 5.33
C PHE A 62 5.33 -12.97 5.28
N PHE A 63 4.84 -13.34 4.09
CA PHE A 63 3.55 -14.00 3.92
C PHE A 63 3.55 -15.45 4.42
N LYS A 64 4.73 -16.07 4.59
CA LYS A 64 4.85 -17.42 5.15
C LYS A 64 4.87 -17.42 6.67
N SER A 65 5.45 -16.38 7.27
CA SER A 65 5.70 -16.30 8.71
C SER A 65 4.73 -15.40 9.47
N GLN A 66 4.06 -14.47 8.78
CA GLN A 66 3.15 -13.49 9.37
C GLN A 66 1.80 -13.49 8.65
N ARG A 67 0.73 -13.21 9.39
CA ARG A 67 -0.60 -12.99 8.81
C ARG A 67 -0.68 -11.57 8.26
N VAL A 68 -0.54 -11.44 6.94
CA VAL A 68 -0.71 -10.17 6.22
C VAL A 68 -2.19 -9.98 5.88
N THR A 69 -2.76 -8.81 6.19
CA THR A 69 -4.16 -8.48 5.91
C THR A 69 -4.30 -7.11 5.26
N CYS A 70 -5.23 -6.98 4.31
CA CYS A 70 -5.62 -5.73 3.65
C CYS A 70 -6.97 -5.24 4.17
#